data_AF-A0A2E4ILY0-F1
#
_entry.id   AF-A0A2E4ILY0-F1
#
_cell.length_a   1.000
_cell.length_b   1.000
_cell.length_c   1.000
_cell.angle_alpha   90.00
_cell.angle_beta   90.00
_cell.angle_gamma   90.00
#
_symmetry.space_group_name_H-M   'P 1'
#
loop_
_entity.id
_entity.type
_entity.pdbx_description
1 polymer ?
#
loop_
_entity_poly.entity_id
_entity_poly.type
_entity_poly.pdbx_seq_one_letter_code
_entity_poly.pdbx_strand_id
1 'polypeptide(L)' 'MKKVALLVRGQHRASNKLNGVVEALRRCADVVEIELDSLGDDAGAWDGALTQILESEQCVCI' A
#
# COMPACT_ATOMS: atom_id res chain seq x y z
N MET A 1 10.53 -3.97 -14.79
CA MET A 1 9.60 -4.70 -13.89
C MET A 1 8.64 -3.67 -13.31
N LYS A 2 7.35 -3.98 -13.23
CA LYS A 2 6.28 -3.00 -13.03
C LYS A 2 5.94 -2.96 -11.54
N LYS A 3 6.24 -1.85 -10.84
CA LYS A 3 5.92 -1.70 -9.41
C LYS A 3 4.44 -1.36 -9.21
N VAL A 4 3.82 -1.99 -8.21
CA VAL A 4 2.44 -1.74 -7.78
C VAL A 4 2.48 -1.18 -6.36
N ALA A 5 1.96 0.03 -6.17
CA ALA A 5 1.73 0.58 -4.84
C ALA A 5 0.45 -0.03 -4.25
N LEU A 6 0.54 -0.52 -3.01
CA LEU A 6 -0.57 -1.06 -2.25
C LEU A 6 -0.79 -0.19 -1.00
N LEU A 7 -1.85 0.61 -1.01
CA LEU A 7 -2.28 1.42 0.12
C LEU A 7 -3.16 0.55 1.02
N VAL A 8 -2.73 0.34 2.26
CA VAL A 8 -3.45 -0.47 3.25
C VAL A 8 -3.87 0.42 4.40
N ARG A 9 -5.16 0.40 4.72
CA ARG A 9 -5.66 0.99 5.97
C ARG A 9 -5.62 -0.07 7.08
N GLY A 10 -4.87 0.20 8.16
CA GLY A 10 -4.54 -0.77 9.21
C GLY A 10 -5.74 -1.42 9.90
N GLN A 11 -6.90 -0.74 9.90
CA GLN A 11 -8.17 -1.29 10.40
C GLN A 11 -8.72 -2.48 9.57
N HIS A 12 -8.25 -2.71 8.35
CA HIS A 12 -8.71 -3.83 7.52
C HIS A 12 -8.12 -5.20 7.89
N ARG A 13 -7.17 -5.25 8.84
CA ARG A 13 -6.69 -6.52 9.42
C ARG A 13 -7.81 -7.38 10.02
N ALA A 14 -9.01 -6.82 10.24
CA ALA A 14 -10.17 -7.49 10.84
C ALA A 14 -11.07 -8.28 9.88
N SER A 15 -11.01 -8.10 8.55
CA SER A 15 -11.89 -8.85 7.63
C SER A 15 -11.14 -9.95 6.88
N ASN A 16 -11.53 -11.21 7.11
CA ASN A 16 -10.86 -12.39 6.55
C ASN A 16 -10.76 -12.41 5.01
N LYS A 17 -11.64 -11.70 4.29
CA LYS A 17 -11.63 -11.66 2.82
C LYS A 17 -10.60 -10.67 2.25
N LEU A 18 -10.44 -9.49 2.84
CA LEU A 18 -9.49 -8.48 2.35
C LEU A 18 -8.04 -8.88 2.65
N ASN A 19 -7.81 -9.55 3.79
CA ASN A 19 -6.50 -10.15 4.09
C ASN A 19 -6.04 -11.11 2.98
N GLY A 20 -6.94 -11.89 2.37
CA GLY A 20 -6.58 -12.79 1.27
C GLY A 20 -6.12 -12.06 0.01
N VAL A 21 -6.70 -10.89 -0.29
CA VAL A 21 -6.30 -10.05 -1.44
C VAL A 21 -4.95 -9.38 -1.16
N VAL A 22 -4.76 -8.83 0.04
CA VAL A 22 -3.49 -8.23 0.46
C VAL A 22 -2.36 -9.27 0.41
N GLU A 23 -2.58 -10.46 0.96
CA GLU A 23 -1.61 -11.57 0.91
C GLU A 23 -1.32 -12.04 -0.51
N ALA A 24 -2.33 -12.08 -1.40
CA ALA A 24 -2.13 -12.43 -2.80
C ALA A 24 -1.27 -11.37 -3.53
N LEU A 25 -1.51 -10.08 -3.27
CA LEU A 25 -0.72 -8.98 -3.83
C LEU A 25 0.72 -9.00 -3.28
N ARG A 26 0.91 -9.20 -1.98
CA ARG A 26 2.26 -9.33 -1.36
C ARG A 26 3.12 -10.42 -1.99
N ARG A 27 2.51 -11.48 -2.55
CA ARG A 27 3.25 -12.56 -3.24
C ARG A 27 3.74 -12.15 -4.63
N CYS A 28 3.26 -11.04 -5.18
CA CYS A 28 3.85 -10.44 -6.37
C CYS A 28 5.16 -9.74 -6.01
N ALA A 29 6.25 -10.06 -6.72
CA ALA A 29 7.60 -9.60 -6.38
C ALA A 29 7.80 -8.07 -6.49
N ASP A 30 6.84 -7.33 -7.06
CA ASP A 30 6.94 -5.91 -7.37
C ASP A 30 5.88 -5.06 -6.62
N VAL A 31 5.51 -5.42 -5.38
CA VAL A 31 4.56 -4.65 -4.57
C VAL A 31 5.27 -3.79 -3.51
N VAL A 32 4.86 -2.54 -3.41
CA VAL A 32 5.28 -1.60 -2.36
C VAL A 32 4.07 -1.31 -1.48
N GLU A 33 4.13 -1.72 -0.21
CA GLU A 33 3.04 -1.51 0.74
C GLU A 33 3.21 -0.20 1.51
N ILE A 34 2.14 0.58 1.59
CA ILE A 34 2.06 1.85 2.31
C ILE A 34 0.93 1.73 3.33
N GLU A 35 1.29 1.68 4.62
CA GLU A 35 0.32 1.67 5.73
C GLU A 35 -0.17 3.10 5.97
N LEU A 36 -1.39 3.42 5.56
CA LEU A 36 -1.93 4.78 5.62
C LEU A 36 -2.01 5.32 7.06
N ASP A 37 -2.32 4.45 8.01
CA ASP A 37 -2.44 4.81 9.42
C ASP A 37 -1.08 5.20 10.03
N SER A 38 0.05 4.78 9.44
CA SER A 38 1.39 5.15 9.90
C SER A 38 1.83 6.54 9.41
N LEU A 39 1.14 7.12 8.42
CA LEU A 39 1.50 8.42 7.85
C LEU A 39 1.05 9.59 8.75
N GLY A 40 -0.11 9.47 9.40
CA GLY A 40 -0.67 10.51 10.26
C GLY A 40 -0.70 11.88 9.58
N ASP A 41 -0.31 12.92 10.31
CA ASP A 41 -0.20 14.31 9.82
C ASP A 41 1.25 14.67 9.40
N ASP A 42 2.14 13.68 9.24
CA ASP A 42 3.54 13.92 8.88
C ASP A 42 3.68 14.19 7.37
N ALA A 43 3.88 15.46 7.03
CA ALA A 43 4.07 15.90 5.64
C ALA A 43 5.25 15.21 4.95
N GLY A 44 6.33 14.91 5.66
CA GLY A 44 7.50 14.21 5.10
C GLY A 44 7.20 12.74 4.80
N ALA A 45 6.42 12.09 5.66
CA ALA A 45 5.94 10.72 5.41
C ALA A 45 5.01 10.69 4.18
N TRP A 46 4.14 11.69 4.03
CA TRP A 46 3.27 11.84 2.86
C TRP A 46 4.05 12.08 1.56
N ASP A 47 5.09 12.90 1.58
CA ASP A 47 5.96 13.10 0.40
C ASP A 47 6.63 11.79 -0.03
N GLY A 48 7.11 11.00 0.93
CA GLY A 48 7.66 9.67 0.68
C GLY A 48 6.64 8.70 0.07
N ALA A 49 5.43 8.65 0.63
CA ALA A 49 4.33 7.82 0.11
C ALA A 49 3.89 8.25 -1.30
N LEU A 50 3.75 9.56 -1.54
CA LEU A 50 3.39 10.11 -2.84
C LEU A 50 4.43 9.78 -3.91
N THR A 51 5.71 9.89 -3.58
CA THR A 51 6.80 9.51 -4.49
C THR A 51 6.67 8.05 -4.90
N GLN A 52 6.46 7.14 -3.95
CA GLN A 52 6.29 5.71 -4.22
C GLN A 52 5.06 5.41 -5.08
N ILE A 53 3.96 6.14 -4.88
CA ILE A 53 2.74 6.02 -5.69
C ILE A 53 2.99 6.49 -7.12
N LEU A 54 3.63 7.65 -7.30
CA LEU A 54 3.90 8.24 -8.62
C LEU A 54 4.92 7.44 -9.43
N GLU A 55 5.86 6.78 -8.76
CA GLU A 55 6.83 5.87 -9.40
C GLU A 55 6.24 4.50 -9.73
N SER A 56 5.07 4.17 -9.19
CA SER A 56 4.39 2.90 -9.46
C SER A 56 3.53 2.99 -10.71
N GLU A 57 3.48 1.90 -11.47
CA GLU A 57 2.62 1.84 -12.66
C GLU A 57 1.14 1.70 -12.30
N GLN A 58 0.87 1.15 -11.12
CA GLN A 58 -0.47 0.91 -10.60
C GLN A 58 -0.51 1.23 -9.10
N CYS A 59 -1.65 1.71 -8.64
CA CYS A 59 -1.93 1.95 -7.24
C CYS A 59 -3.25 1.26 -6.88
N VAL A 60 -3.22 0.39 -5.87
CA VAL A 60 -4.37 -0.33 -5.35
C VAL A 60 -4.60 0.13 -3.92
N CYS A 61 -5.82 0.56 -3.60
CA CYS A 61 -6.20 0.98 -2.25
C CYS A 61 -7.18 -0.03 -1.67
N ILE A 62 -6.86 -0.57 -0.48
CA ILE A 62 -7.61 -1.63 0.21
C ILE A 62 -7.95 -1.23 1.63
#